data_AF-A0A1Q4GCA6-F1
#
_entry.id   AF-A0A1Q4GCA6-F1
#
_cell.length_a   1.000
_cell.length_b   1.000
_cell.length_c   1.000
_cell.angle_alpha   90.00
_cell.angle_beta   90.00
_cell.angle_gamma   90.00
#
_symmetry.space_group_name_H-M   'P 1'
#
loop_
_entity.id
_entity.type
_entity.pdbx_description
1 polymer ?
#
loop_
_entity_poly.entity_id
_entity_poly.type
_entity_poly.pdbx_seq_one_letter_code
_entity_poly.pdbx_strand_id
1 'polypeptide(L)'
;MRAEEELGDVTILPFEGATEGHRYYVQTKLMLAYQFILEKNYKKAKLKIAESRLWPINLGVGEPYAEEKNELLADWLEQQVQQKDKQGNSDLLKKIVHSKPSKNRYELMLRQRAEEQLKLSNGEEAVKRDDLKGMSLSDHDLVSQIKAGDLAGYWPILIRKIYFEQDQRLF
;
A
#
# COMPACT_ATOMS: atom_id res chain seq x y z
N MET A 1 -9.49 11.26 -13.89
CA MET A 1 -10.35 10.48 -14.82
C MET A 1 -9.66 10.29 -16.16
N ARG A 2 -9.33 11.34 -16.93
CA ARG A 2 -8.62 11.20 -18.23
C ARG A 2 -7.39 10.30 -18.20
N ALA A 3 -6.45 10.49 -17.27
CA ALA A 3 -5.22 9.66 -17.20
C ALA A 3 -5.45 8.16 -16.92
N GLU A 4 -6.58 7.77 -16.32
CA GLU A 4 -6.93 6.36 -16.10
C GLU A 4 -7.49 5.71 -17.38
N GLU A 5 -8.26 6.48 -18.16
CA GLU A 5 -8.81 6.05 -19.44
C GLU A 5 -7.69 5.86 -20.48
N GLU A 6 -6.72 6.78 -20.53
CA GLU A 6 -5.57 6.71 -21.44
C GLU A 6 -4.69 5.47 -21.18
N LEU A 7 -4.58 5.00 -19.93
CA LEU A 7 -3.84 3.77 -19.60
C LEU A 7 -4.56 2.49 -20.07
N GLY A 8 -5.86 2.54 -20.34
CA GLY A 8 -6.63 1.41 -20.85
C GLY A 8 -6.35 1.10 -22.32
N ASP A 9 -6.00 2.13 -23.11
CA ASP A 9 -5.83 2.02 -24.57
C ASP A 9 -4.38 1.76 -25.01
N VAL A 10 -3.41 1.84 -24.09
CA VAL A 10 -2.01 1.54 -24.38
C VAL A 10 -1.78 0.03 -24.32
N THR A 11 -1.53 -0.58 -25.48
CA THR A 11 -1.04 -1.97 -25.56
C THR A 11 0.48 -1.95 -25.53
N ILE A 12 1.07 -2.38 -24.40
CA ILE A 12 2.52 -2.50 -24.26
C ILE A 12 2.93 -3.93 -24.64
N LEU A 13 3.74 -4.08 -25.70
CA LEU A 13 4.36 -5.36 -26.04
C LEU A 13 5.36 -5.77 -24.95
N PRO A 14 5.59 -7.08 -24.69
CA PRO A 14 6.53 -7.51 -23.67
C PRO A 14 7.95 -7.04 -24.04
N PHE A 15 8.52 -6.15 -23.23
CA PHE A 15 9.92 -5.70 -23.29
C PHE A 15 10.48 -5.60 -21.86
N GLU A 16 11.81 -5.57 -21.70
CA GLU A 16 12.46 -5.35 -20.41
C GLU A 16 12.03 -3.99 -19.83
N GLY A 17 11.05 -4.00 -18.94
CA GLY A 17 10.36 -2.81 -18.45
C GLY A 17 8.83 -2.97 -18.29
N ALA A 18 8.23 -4.05 -18.79
CA ALA A 18 6.80 -4.32 -18.62
C ALA A 18 6.36 -4.31 -17.14
N THR A 19 7.22 -4.77 -16.22
CA THR A 19 7.04 -4.68 -14.77
C THR A 19 6.72 -3.26 -14.28
N GLU A 20 7.29 -2.23 -14.91
CA GLU A 20 7.02 -0.83 -14.59
C GLU A 20 5.59 -0.40 -14.96
N GLY A 21 5.06 -0.93 -16.07
CA GLY A 21 3.67 -0.70 -16.47
C GLY A 21 2.68 -1.21 -15.43
N HIS A 22 2.91 -2.42 -14.91
CA HIS A 22 2.10 -2.96 -13.81
C HIS A 22 2.26 -2.13 -12.53
N ARG A 23 3.48 -1.71 -12.18
CA ARG A 23 3.72 -0.85 -11.01
C ARG A 23 2.96 0.49 -11.10
N TYR A 24 2.99 1.16 -12.25
CA TYR A 24 2.22 2.40 -12.46
C TYR A 24 0.71 2.17 -12.42
N TYR A 25 0.24 1.05 -12.97
CA TYR A 25 -1.16 0.66 -12.86
C TYR A 25 -1.57 0.54 -11.38
N VAL A 26 -0.84 -0.23 -10.59
CA VAL A 26 -1.12 -0.40 -9.15
C VAL A 26 -1.08 0.94 -8.42
N GLN A 27 -0.04 1.76 -8.64
CA GLN A 27 0.11 3.06 -8.00
C GLN A 27 -1.07 3.99 -8.33
N THR A 28 -1.50 4.02 -9.60
CA THR A 28 -2.63 4.83 -10.06
C THR A 28 -3.93 4.42 -9.37
N LYS A 29 -4.22 3.11 -9.34
CA LYS A 29 -5.42 2.58 -8.68
C LYS A 29 -5.44 2.89 -7.20
N LEU A 30 -4.31 2.76 -6.50
CA LEU A 30 -4.21 3.08 -5.08
C LEU A 30 -4.34 4.59 -4.80
N MET A 31 -3.84 5.46 -5.68
CA MET A 31 -4.03 6.90 -5.56
C MET A 31 -5.49 7.32 -5.80
N LEU A 32 -6.18 6.71 -6.76
CA LEU A 32 -7.61 6.92 -6.97
C LEU A 32 -8.43 6.43 -5.78
N ALA A 33 -8.08 5.27 -5.22
CA ALA A 33 -8.70 4.78 -4.00
C ALA A 33 -8.57 5.79 -2.86
N TYR A 34 -7.35 6.31 -2.63
CA TYR A 34 -7.09 7.35 -1.65
C TYR A 34 -7.95 8.61 -1.86
N GLN A 35 -8.05 9.11 -3.10
CA GLN A 35 -8.91 10.25 -3.42
C GLN A 35 -10.37 9.97 -3.04
N PHE A 36 -10.91 8.80 -3.40
CA PHE A 36 -12.26 8.42 -3.01
C PHE A 36 -12.43 8.24 -1.49
N ILE A 37 -11.39 7.85 -0.75
CA ILE A 37 -11.43 7.81 0.73
C ILE A 37 -11.59 9.21 1.29
N LEU A 38 -10.84 10.20 0.79
CA LEU A 38 -10.96 11.59 1.22
C LEU A 38 -12.36 12.17 0.93
N GLU A 39 -12.93 11.80 -0.20
CA GLU A 39 -14.31 12.15 -0.60
C GLU A 39 -15.38 11.36 0.18
N LYS A 40 -14.99 10.46 1.09
CA LYS A 40 -15.87 9.52 1.81
C LYS A 40 -16.68 8.59 0.89
N ASN A 41 -16.23 8.40 -0.36
CA ASN A 41 -16.81 7.48 -1.32
C ASN A 41 -16.21 6.08 -1.19
N TYR A 42 -16.51 5.43 -0.06
CA TYR A 42 -15.90 4.13 0.28
C TYR A 42 -16.22 3.01 -0.71
N LYS A 43 -17.38 3.09 -1.40
CA LYS A 43 -17.73 2.12 -2.45
C LYS A 43 -16.75 2.20 -3.62
N LYS A 44 -16.47 3.39 -4.13
CA LYS A 44 -15.50 3.58 -5.21
C LYS A 44 -14.07 3.31 -4.74
N ALA A 45 -13.74 3.66 -3.50
CA ALA A 45 -12.44 3.33 -2.92
C ALA A 45 -12.18 1.81 -2.89
N LYS A 46 -13.14 1.02 -2.38
CA LYS A 46 -13.07 -0.45 -2.35
C LYS A 46 -12.91 -1.04 -3.76
N LEU A 47 -13.61 -0.48 -4.76
CA LEU A 47 -13.45 -0.89 -6.15
C LEU A 47 -12.02 -0.65 -6.67
N LYS A 48 -11.46 0.55 -6.46
CA LYS A 48 -10.09 0.86 -6.93
C LYS A 48 -9.01 0.06 -6.20
N ILE A 49 -9.22 -0.24 -4.93
CA ILE A 49 -8.40 -1.17 -4.16
C ILE A 49 -8.44 -2.58 -4.77
N ALA A 50 -9.62 -3.08 -5.16
CA ALA A 50 -9.73 -4.38 -5.82
C ALA A 50 -9.04 -4.37 -7.21
N GLU A 51 -9.25 -3.31 -8.00
CA GLU A 51 -8.61 -3.15 -9.31
C GLU A 51 -7.08 -3.15 -9.22
N SER A 52 -6.49 -2.60 -8.15
CA SER A 52 -5.03 -2.57 -7.97
C SER A 52 -4.40 -3.95 -7.75
N ARG A 53 -5.20 -5.00 -7.52
CA ARG A 53 -4.71 -6.39 -7.36
C ARG A 53 -4.71 -7.17 -8.68
N LEU A 54 -5.28 -6.60 -9.74
CA LEU A 54 -5.36 -7.24 -11.05
C LEU A 54 -4.02 -7.17 -11.78
N TRP A 55 -3.82 -8.11 -12.70
CA TRP A 55 -2.69 -8.17 -13.64
C TRP A 55 -3.23 -8.14 -15.06
N PRO A 56 -3.57 -6.95 -15.60
CA PRO A 56 -4.14 -6.84 -16.93
C PRO A 56 -3.15 -7.33 -17.99
N ILE A 57 -3.60 -8.27 -18.84
CA ILE A 57 -2.79 -8.93 -19.87
C ILE A 57 -2.17 -7.91 -20.84
N ASN A 58 -2.87 -6.80 -21.10
CA ASN A 58 -2.43 -5.72 -21.98
C ASN A 58 -1.20 -4.94 -21.46
N LEU A 59 -0.80 -5.15 -20.20
CA LEU A 59 0.45 -4.59 -19.67
C LEU A 59 1.67 -5.46 -19.99
N GLY A 60 1.49 -6.62 -20.64
CA GLY A 60 2.58 -7.48 -21.07
C GLY A 60 3.33 -8.17 -19.94
N VAL A 61 2.79 -8.16 -18.71
CA VAL A 61 3.35 -8.86 -17.54
C VAL A 61 2.44 -9.99 -17.11
N GLY A 62 3.00 -11.19 -17.03
CA GLY A 62 2.30 -12.35 -16.46
C GLY A 62 2.02 -12.16 -14.98
N GLU A 63 0.85 -12.62 -14.53
CA GLU A 63 0.51 -12.66 -13.12
C GLU A 63 1.48 -13.60 -12.38
N PRO A 64 2.18 -13.13 -11.34
CA PRO A 64 3.08 -13.96 -10.56
C PRO A 64 2.30 -14.88 -9.63
N TYR A 65 2.97 -15.87 -9.07
CA TYR A 65 2.34 -16.77 -8.10
C TYR A 65 1.83 -15.99 -6.88
N ALA A 66 0.79 -16.51 -6.23
CA ALA A 66 0.09 -15.79 -5.16
C ALA A 66 1.03 -15.38 -4.01
N GLU A 67 1.98 -16.23 -3.66
CA GLU A 67 3.04 -16.02 -2.66
C GLU A 67 4.06 -14.94 -3.05
N GLU A 68 4.16 -14.61 -4.34
CA GLU A 68 5.10 -13.60 -4.83
C GLU A 68 4.52 -12.20 -4.83
N LYS A 69 3.19 -12.07 -4.83
CA LYS A 69 2.46 -10.79 -4.85
C LYS A 69 2.67 -10.00 -3.56
N ASN A 70 2.98 -8.72 -3.71
CA ASN A 70 3.01 -7.77 -2.61
C ASN A 70 1.76 -6.88 -2.66
N GLU A 71 0.74 -7.24 -1.89
CA GLU A 71 -0.52 -6.48 -1.79
C GLU A 71 -0.58 -5.55 -0.57
N LEU A 72 0.54 -5.37 0.15
CA LEU A 72 0.60 -4.68 1.44
C LEU A 72 -0.09 -3.31 1.43
N LEU A 73 0.16 -2.50 0.39
CA LEU A 73 -0.42 -1.16 0.27
C LEU A 73 -1.93 -1.20 0.04
N ALA A 74 -2.40 -2.18 -0.73
CA ALA A 74 -3.82 -2.37 -1.00
C ALA A 74 -4.55 -2.85 0.27
N ASP A 75 -3.96 -3.81 0.99
CA ASP A 75 -4.48 -4.29 2.27
C ASP A 75 -4.49 -3.19 3.33
N TRP A 76 -3.46 -2.34 3.36
CA TRP A 76 -3.37 -1.19 4.27
C TRP A 76 -4.50 -0.18 4.02
N LEU A 77 -4.72 0.25 2.77
CA LEU A 77 -5.82 1.16 2.45
C LEU A 77 -7.18 0.54 2.77
N GLU A 78 -7.34 -0.75 2.47
CA GLU A 78 -8.58 -1.47 2.77
C GLU A 78 -8.88 -1.46 4.26
N GLN A 79 -7.87 -1.67 5.09
CA GLN A 79 -7.99 -1.56 6.54
C GLN A 79 -8.40 -0.14 6.98
N GLN A 80 -7.88 0.92 6.34
CA GLN A 80 -8.30 2.30 6.66
C GLN A 80 -9.77 2.57 6.31
N VAL A 81 -10.26 1.95 5.24
CA VAL A 81 -11.69 2.03 4.87
C VAL A 81 -12.55 1.30 5.91
N GLN A 82 -12.17 0.08 6.31
CA GLN A 82 -12.97 -0.75 7.23
C GLN A 82 -12.98 -0.21 8.68
N GLN A 83 -11.92 0.46 9.13
CA GLN A 83 -11.89 1.09 10.46
C GLN A 83 -12.96 2.17 10.64
N LYS A 84 -13.39 2.84 9.56
CA LYS A 84 -14.49 3.82 9.60
C LYS A 84 -15.87 3.16 9.71
N ASP A 85 -15.98 1.88 9.34
CA ASP A 85 -17.20 1.06 9.40
C ASP A 85 -17.38 0.33 10.76
N LYS A 86 -16.67 0.74 11.82
CA LYS A 86 -16.77 0.30 13.24
C LYS A 86 -16.20 -1.07 13.65
N GLN A 87 -15.61 -1.84 12.74
CA GLN A 87 -14.73 -2.94 13.11
C GLN A 87 -13.45 -2.85 12.27
N GLY A 88 -12.35 -2.40 12.87
CA GLY A 88 -11.03 -2.67 12.30
C GLY A 88 -10.89 -4.18 12.13
N ASN A 89 -10.66 -4.64 10.91
CA ASN A 89 -10.72 -6.05 10.61
C ASN A 89 -9.42 -6.70 11.09
N SER A 90 -9.50 -7.44 12.20
CA SER A 90 -8.36 -8.13 12.80
C SER A 90 -7.72 -9.10 11.82
N ASP A 91 -8.47 -9.66 10.87
CA ASP A 91 -7.95 -10.56 9.85
C ASP A 91 -7.13 -9.81 8.80
N LEU A 92 -7.52 -8.59 8.41
CA LEU A 92 -6.68 -7.74 7.55
C LEU A 92 -5.39 -7.33 8.24
N LEU A 93 -5.43 -6.99 9.53
CA LEU A 93 -4.21 -6.69 10.29
C LEU A 93 -3.28 -7.91 10.34
N LYS A 94 -3.83 -9.11 10.55
CA LYS A 94 -3.05 -10.35 10.48
C LYS A 94 -2.45 -10.54 9.09
N LYS A 95 -3.22 -10.29 8.01
CA LYS A 95 -2.72 -10.36 6.62
C LYS A 95 -1.55 -9.40 6.41
N ILE A 96 -1.65 -8.16 6.89
CA ILE A 96 -0.60 -7.15 6.79
C ILE A 96 0.67 -7.58 7.54
N VAL A 97 0.54 -8.07 8.78
CA VAL A 97 1.67 -8.52 9.61
C VAL A 97 2.40 -9.71 8.96
N HIS A 98 1.66 -10.66 8.38
CA HIS A 98 2.23 -11.88 7.75
C HIS A 98 2.53 -11.72 6.25
N SER A 99 2.41 -10.52 5.71
CA SER A 99 2.71 -10.26 4.29
C SER A 99 4.17 -10.59 3.93
N LYS A 100 4.43 -10.90 2.65
CA LYS A 100 5.74 -11.29 2.11
C LYS A 100 6.87 -10.39 2.63
N PRO A 101 7.95 -10.90 3.26
CA PRO A 101 9.03 -10.08 3.81
C PRO A 101 9.56 -9.05 2.81
N SER A 102 9.70 -7.81 3.25
CA SER A 102 10.21 -6.71 2.43
C SER A 102 11.40 -6.05 3.11
N LYS A 103 12.42 -5.71 2.31
CA LYS A 103 13.53 -4.86 2.76
C LYS A 103 13.18 -3.36 2.63
N ASN A 104 11.97 -3.01 2.16
CA ASN A 104 11.55 -1.61 2.07
C ASN A 104 11.18 -1.11 3.47
N ARG A 105 11.85 -0.05 3.94
CA ARG A 105 11.67 0.43 5.31
C ARG A 105 10.25 0.90 5.60
N TYR A 106 9.60 1.52 4.60
CA TYR A 106 8.27 2.08 4.75
C TYR A 106 7.21 0.98 4.81
N GLU A 107 7.42 -0.11 4.07
CA GLU A 107 6.59 -1.31 4.19
C GLU A 107 6.72 -1.96 5.58
N LEU A 108 7.92 -1.98 6.17
CA LEU A 108 8.14 -2.45 7.53
C LEU A 108 7.41 -1.58 8.57
N MET A 109 7.39 -0.26 8.38
CA MET A 109 6.66 0.67 9.27
C MET A 109 5.15 0.36 9.30
N LEU A 110 4.54 0.04 8.14
CA LEU A 110 3.13 -0.34 8.09
C LEU A 110 2.86 -1.65 8.83
N ARG A 111 3.75 -2.64 8.71
CA ARG A 111 3.63 -3.90 9.44
C ARG A 111 3.75 -3.71 10.94
N GLN A 112 4.72 -2.91 11.38
CA GLN A 112 4.89 -2.56 12.78
C GLN A 112 3.63 -1.89 13.32
N ARG A 113 3.06 -0.92 12.58
CA ARG A 113 1.82 -0.26 12.98
C ARG A 113 0.64 -1.25 13.03
N ALA A 114 0.54 -2.17 12.07
CA ALA A 114 -0.50 -3.19 12.08
C ALA A 114 -0.38 -4.13 13.28
N GLU A 115 0.85 -4.53 13.64
CA GLU A 115 1.13 -5.33 14.83
C GLU A 115 0.73 -4.58 16.11
N GLU A 116 1.05 -3.28 16.21
CA GLU A 116 0.58 -2.43 17.32
C GLU A 116 -0.95 -2.38 17.40
N GLN A 117 -1.65 -2.23 16.26
CA GLN A 117 -3.12 -2.22 16.23
C GLN A 117 -3.72 -3.57 16.67
N LEU A 118 -3.09 -4.68 16.29
CA LEU A 118 -3.49 -6.04 16.68
C LEU A 118 -3.31 -6.28 18.19
N LYS A 119 -2.16 -5.89 18.74
CA LYS A 119 -1.87 -6.01 20.18
C LYS A 119 -2.84 -5.17 21.01
N LEU A 120 -3.10 -3.93 20.58
CA LEU A 120 -4.11 -3.07 21.21
C LEU A 120 -5.51 -3.71 21.18
N SER A 121 -5.90 -4.38 20.08
CA SER A 121 -7.18 -5.10 20.02
C SER A 121 -7.24 -6.34 20.92
N ASN A 122 -6.09 -6.96 21.21
CA ASN A 122 -5.98 -8.16 22.05
C ASN A 122 -5.69 -7.83 23.53
N GLY A 123 -5.48 -6.55 23.88
CA GLY A 123 -5.13 -6.13 25.24
C GLY A 123 -3.66 -6.37 25.63
N GLU A 124 -2.76 -6.56 24.67
CA GLU A 124 -1.33 -6.81 24.88
C GLU A 124 -0.50 -5.53 24.76
N GLU A 125 0.57 -5.40 25.56
CA GLU A 125 1.51 -4.29 25.45
C GLU A 125 2.38 -4.39 24.20
N ALA A 126 2.58 -3.26 23.51
CA ALA A 126 3.40 -3.20 22.31
C ALA A 126 4.89 -3.41 22.65
N VAL A 127 5.46 -4.51 22.16
CA VAL A 127 6.92 -4.73 22.19
C VAL A 127 7.59 -3.68 21.31
N LYS A 128 8.41 -2.80 21.92
CA LYS A 128 9.26 -1.86 21.20
C LYS A 128 10.35 -2.64 20.45
N ARG A 129 10.19 -2.85 19.14
CA ARG A 129 11.29 -3.27 18.29
C ARG A 129 12.14 -2.05 17.92
N ASP A 130 13.44 -2.11 18.21
CA ASP A 130 14.44 -1.05 17.98
C ASP A 130 14.94 -1.04 16.52
N ASP A 131 14.02 -1.21 15.57
CA ASP A 131 14.31 -1.40 14.14
C ASP A 131 14.45 -0.05 13.41
N LEU A 132 14.35 1.07 14.14
CA LEU A 132 14.25 2.45 13.62
C LEU A 132 15.58 3.23 13.65
N LYS A 133 16.72 2.57 13.82
CA LYS A 133 18.03 3.22 13.81
C LYS A 133 18.33 3.84 12.45
N GLY A 134 18.66 5.14 12.43
CA GLY A 134 19.03 5.87 11.21
C GLY A 134 17.90 6.61 10.48
N MET A 135 16.76 6.86 11.15
CA MET A 135 15.64 7.62 10.56
C MET A 135 15.96 9.12 10.39
N SER A 136 15.55 9.67 9.25
CA SER A 136 15.55 11.12 9.03
C SER A 136 14.37 11.78 9.75
N LEU A 137 14.42 13.10 9.95
CA LEU A 137 13.28 13.89 10.46
C LEU A 137 11.99 13.60 9.66
N SER A 138 12.09 13.49 8.34
CA SER A 138 10.94 13.17 7.48
C SER A 138 10.34 11.79 7.74
N ASP A 139 11.14 10.83 8.20
CA ASP A 139 10.66 9.49 8.53
C ASP A 139 9.96 9.49 9.88
N HIS A 140 10.46 10.25 10.86
CA HIS A 140 9.80 10.45 12.15
C HIS A 140 8.43 11.13 12.02
N ASP A 141 8.32 12.13 11.14
CA ASP A 141 7.05 12.79 10.84
C ASP A 141 6.06 11.80 10.21
N LEU A 142 6.53 10.97 9.29
CA LEU A 142 5.72 9.93 8.65
C LEU A 142 5.22 8.90 9.67
N VAL A 143 6.08 8.43 10.60
CA VAL A 143 5.67 7.55 11.71
C VAL A 143 4.56 8.20 12.52
N SER A 144 4.73 9.47 12.88
CA SER A 144 3.79 10.21 13.72
C SER A 144 2.42 10.34 13.05
N GLN A 145 2.39 10.68 11.75
CA GLN A 145 1.15 10.76 10.97
C GLN A 145 0.46 9.40 10.80
N ILE A 146 1.23 8.33 10.55
CA ILE A 146 0.71 6.95 10.48
C ILE A 146 0.10 6.54 11.83
N LYS A 147 0.75 6.88 12.95
CA LYS A 147 0.23 6.60 14.30
C LYS A 147 -1.05 7.36 14.59
N ALA A 148 -1.10 8.64 14.22
CA ALA A 148 -2.28 9.49 14.33
C ALA A 148 -3.44 9.08 13.43
N GLY A 149 -3.19 8.23 12.42
CA GLY A 149 -4.20 7.83 11.43
C GLY A 149 -4.54 8.93 10.43
N ASP A 150 -3.65 9.92 10.26
CA ASP A 150 -3.82 11.00 9.29
C ASP A 150 -3.46 10.54 7.88
N LEU A 151 -4.36 9.75 7.28
CA LEU A 151 -4.17 9.22 5.93
C LEU A 151 -3.87 10.32 4.90
N ALA A 152 -4.44 11.51 5.05
CA ALA A 152 -4.22 12.62 4.14
C ALA A 152 -2.78 13.14 4.19
N GLY A 153 -2.20 13.21 5.40
CA GLY A 153 -0.82 13.63 5.61
C GLY A 153 0.20 12.63 5.08
N TYR A 154 0.04 11.34 5.44
CA TYR A 154 1.11 10.37 5.18
C TYR A 154 1.03 9.66 3.84
N TRP A 155 -0.17 9.43 3.28
CA TRP A 155 -0.34 8.50 2.15
C TRP A 155 0.43 8.90 0.88
N PRO A 156 0.34 10.17 0.39
CA PRO A 156 1.05 10.57 -0.82
C PRO A 156 2.58 10.50 -0.67
N ILE A 157 3.09 10.76 0.54
CA ILE A 157 4.52 10.70 0.85
C ILE A 157 4.96 9.24 0.89
N LEU A 158 4.22 8.41 1.63
CA LEU A 158 4.49 6.99 1.81
C LEU A 158 4.57 6.25 0.47
N ILE A 159 3.55 6.39 -0.38
CA ILE A 159 3.51 5.69 -1.67
C ILE A 159 4.67 6.14 -2.56
N ARG A 160 4.97 7.45 -2.62
CA ARG A 160 6.10 7.96 -3.39
C ARG A 160 7.42 7.37 -2.90
N LYS A 161 7.64 7.33 -1.58
CA LYS A 161 8.88 6.80 -1.00
C LYS A 161 9.03 5.29 -1.25
N ILE A 162 7.95 4.51 -1.23
CA ILE A 162 7.99 3.06 -1.52
C ILE A 162 8.37 2.79 -2.97
N TYR A 163 7.69 3.45 -3.92
CA TYR A 163 7.97 3.24 -5.34
C TYR A 163 9.35 3.81 -5.73
N PHE A 164 9.77 4.94 -5.17
CA PHE A 164 11.10 5.50 -5.41
C PHE A 164 12.24 4.61 -4.88
N GLU A 165 12.11 4.01 -3.69
CA GLU A 165 13.11 3.06 -3.17
C GLU A 165 13.22 1.78 -4.00
N GLN A 166 12.13 1.37 -4.65
CA GLN A 166 12.15 0.21 -5.55
C GLN A 166 12.87 0.54 -6.87
N ASP A 167 12.69 1.75 -7.41
CA ASP A 167 13.37 2.21 -8.63
C ASP A 167 14.90 2.27 -8.45
N GLN A 168 15.37 2.73 -7.28
CA GLN A 168 16.79 2.80 -6.95
C GLN A 168 17.48 1.43 -6.81
N ARG A 169 16.73 0.32 -6.73
CA ARG A 169 17.30 -1.04 -6.65
C ARG A 169 17.48 -1.70 -8.02
N LEU A 170 16.99 -1.06 -9.08
CA LEU A 170 17.05 -1.55 -10.46
C LEU A 170 18.27 -0.98 -11.23
N PHE A 171 19.05 -0.10 -10.60
CA PHE A 171 20.30 0.48 -11.10
C PHE A 171 21.43 0.25 -10.08
#